data_AF-A0A9P6LDC3-F1
#
_entry.id   AF-A0A9P6LDC3-F1
#
_cell.length_a   1.000
_cell.length_b   1.000
_cell.length_c   1.000
_cell.angle_alpha   90.00
_cell.angle_beta   90.00
_cell.angle_gamma   90.00
#
_symmetry.space_group_name_H-M   'P 1'
#
loop_
_entity.id
_entity.type
_entity.pdbx_description
1 polymer ?
#
loop_
_entity_poly.entity_id
_entity_poly.type
_entity_poly.pdbx_seq_one_letter_code
_entity_poly.pdbx_strand_id
1 'polypeptide(L)' 'MEHLRVKYPEDKFDAVLRNVRPEKPAEWRLRCYDCPMMICTTGPGTTLANFEVHIRNIKHREKVKERLGHP' A
#
# COMPACT_ATOMS: atom_id res chain seq x y z
N MET A 1 -0.43 1.16 -10.21
CA MET A 1 0.70 0.86 -9.29
C MET A 1 1.94 1.65 -9.68
N GLU A 2 2.40 1.57 -10.93
CA GLU A 2 3.60 2.28 -11.41
C GLU A 2 3.56 3.80 -11.17
N HIS A 3 2.43 4.45 -11.48
CA HIS A 3 2.24 5.88 -11.23
C HIS A 3 2.47 6.31 -9.77
N LEU A 4 2.09 5.46 -8.79
CA LEU A 4 2.31 5.76 -7.38
C LEU A 4 3.79 5.62 -7.00
N ARG A 5 4.51 4.65 -7.58
CA ARG A 5 5.95 4.46 -7.33
C ARG A 5 6.77 5.62 -7.89
N VAL A 6 6.35 6.18 -9.03
CA VAL A 6 6.97 7.38 -9.62
C VAL A 6 6.67 8.62 -8.79
N LYS A 7 5.42 8.79 -8.34
CA LYS A 7 4.98 9.96 -7.57
C LYS A 7 5.49 9.96 -6.13
N TYR A 8 5.71 8.78 -5.58
CA TYR A 8 6.05 8.53 -4.18
C TYR A 8 7.21 7.53 -4.09
N PRO A 9 8.43 7.92 -4.54
CA PRO A 9 9.57 7.01 -4.64
C PRO A 9 10.11 6.58 -3.26
N GLU A 10 9.87 7.40 -2.24
CA GLU A 10 10.27 7.15 -0.87
C GLU A 10 9.32 6.16 -0.16
N ASP A 11 8.11 6.01 -0.65
CA ASP A 11 7.08 5.20 -0.01
C ASP A 11 7.29 3.71 -0.35
N LYS A 12 7.48 2.86 0.66
CA LYS A 12 7.72 1.43 0.45
C LYS A 12 6.40 0.67 0.57
N PHE A 13 5.91 0.12 -0.53
CA PHE A 13 4.73 -0.74 -0.57
C PHE A 13 4.82 -1.80 -1.66
N ASP A 14 4.08 -2.91 -1.48
CA ASP A 14 4.06 -4.04 -2.41
C ASP A 14 2.63 -4.56 -2.63
N ALA A 15 2.37 -5.14 -3.81
CA ALA A 15 1.12 -5.84 -4.09
C ALA A 15 1.32 -7.35 -3.92
N VAL A 16 0.71 -7.88 -2.87
CA VAL A 16 0.75 -9.30 -2.55
C VAL A 16 -0.54 -9.96 -3.03
N LEU A 17 -0.43 -11.01 -3.84
CA LEU A 17 -1.56 -11.86 -4.19
C LEU A 17 -1.79 -12.88 -3.07
N ARG A 18 -2.99 -12.90 -2.48
CA ARG A 18 -3.37 -13.84 -1.43
C ARG A 18 -4.49 -14.75 -1.91
N ASN A 19 -4.57 -15.97 -1.36
CA ASN A 19 -5.49 -17.04 -1.78
C ASN A 19 -5.20 -17.62 -3.17
N VAL A 20 -4.05 -18.26 -3.34
CA VAL A 20 -3.74 -19.13 -4.50
C VAL A 20 -4.36 -20.54 -4.33
N ARG A 21 -5.46 -20.65 -3.58
CA ARG A 21 -6.18 -21.92 -3.39
C ARG A 21 -7.23 -22.05 -4.50
N PRO A 22 -7.44 -23.23 -5.09
CA PRO A 22 -8.37 -23.41 -6.20
C PRO A 22 -9.83 -23.05 -5.86
N GLU A 23 -10.18 -23.01 -4.57
CA GLU A 23 -11.53 -22.77 -4.07
C GLU A 23 -11.88 -21.28 -3.89
N LYS A 24 -10.89 -20.37 -3.90
CA LYS A 24 -11.14 -18.92 -3.77
C LYS A 24 -10.41 -18.15 -4.87
N PRO A 25 -11.06 -17.15 -5.48
CA PRO A 25 -10.39 -16.29 -6.44
C PRO A 25 -9.22 -15.57 -5.76
N ALA A 26 -8.11 -15.49 -6.49
CA ALA A 26 -6.91 -14.84 -6.02
C ALA A 26 -7.19 -13.34 -5.76
N GLU A 27 -6.91 -12.89 -4.55
CA GLU A 27 -7.23 -11.54 -4.07
C GLU A 27 -5.93 -10.75 -3.94
N TRP A 28 -5.79 -9.67 -4.70
CA TRP A 28 -4.67 -8.77 -4.53
C TRP A 28 -4.80 -8.01 -3.19
N ARG A 29 -3.67 -7.66 -2.58
CA ARG A 29 -3.61 -6.88 -1.35
C ARG A 29 -2.43 -5.94 -1.42
N LEU A 30 -2.66 -4.67 -1.10
CA LEU A 30 -1.58 -3.70 -0.98
C LEU A 30 -1.05 -3.70 0.45
N ARG A 31 0.26 -3.92 0.57
CA ARG A 31 0.97 -3.91 1.84
C ARG A 31 1.88 -2.70 1.89
N CYS A 32 1.65 -1.80 2.85
CA CYS A 32 2.58 -0.73 3.19
C CYS A 32 3.62 -1.25 4.17
N TYR A 33 4.90 -0.97 3.94
CA TYR A 33 5.99 -1.36 4.85
C TYR A 33 6.12 -0.39 6.03
N ASP A 34 5.71 0.85 5.85
CA ASP A 34 5.76 1.89 6.89
C ASP A 34 4.53 1.82 7.82
N CYS A 35 3.42 1.26 7.33
CA CYS A 35 2.17 1.12 8.10
C CYS A 35 1.74 -0.35 8.24
N PRO A 36 2.11 -1.03 9.36
CA PRO A 36 1.85 -2.45 9.54
C PRO A 36 0.37 -2.81 9.69
N MET A 37 -0.49 -1.83 9.97
CA MET A 37 -1.91 -2.07 10.28
C MET A 37 -2.86 -1.86 9.10
N MET A 38 -2.35 -1.44 7.92
CA MET A 38 -3.21 -1.19 6.76
C MET A 38 -3.01 -2.26 5.69
N ILE A 39 -4.01 -3.13 5.58
CA ILE A 39 -4.13 -4.09 4.48
C ILE A 39 -5.37 -3.67 3.70
N CYS A 40 -5.19 -3.00 2.58
CA CYS A 40 -6.30 -2.75 1.66
C CYS A 40 -6.58 -4.04 0.89
N THR A 41 -7.69 -4.68 1.23
CA THR A 41 -8.26 -5.81 0.50
C THR A 41 -8.72 -5.32 -0.87
N THR A 42 -8.13 -5.81 -1.96
CA THR A 42 -8.49 -5.34 -3.30
C THR A 42 -9.69 -6.14 -3.82
N GLY A 43 -10.88 -5.75 -3.40
CA GLY A 43 -12.11 -6.19 -4.07
C GLY A 43 -12.28 -5.50 -5.43
N PRO A 44 -13.09 -6.06 -6.34
CA PRO A 44 -13.33 -5.47 -7.65
C PRO A 44 -14.07 -4.13 -7.51
N GLY A 45 -13.33 -3.02 -7.57
CA GLY A 45 -13.90 -1.68 -7.66
C GLY A 45 -13.07 -0.54 -7.06
N THR A 46 -12.34 -0.77 -5.96
CA THR A 46 -11.75 0.37 -5.20
C THR A 46 -10.40 0.03 -4.60
N THR A 47 -9.39 -0.12 -5.46
CA THR A 47 -8.11 -0.72 -5.04
C THR A 47 -6.95 0.29 -4.97
N LEU A 48 -6.84 1.19 -5.95
CA LEU A 48 -5.68 2.08 -6.03
C LEU A 48 -5.95 3.48 -5.45
N ALA A 49 -7.15 4.01 -5.65
CA ALA A 49 -7.54 5.34 -5.17
C ALA A 49 -7.54 5.42 -3.64
N ASN A 50 -8.09 4.41 -2.96
CA ASN A 50 -8.06 4.33 -1.49
C ASN A 50 -6.63 4.22 -0.95
N PHE A 51 -5.78 3.47 -1.64
CA PHE A 51 -4.38 3.37 -1.27
C PHE A 51 -3.66 4.70 -1.47
N GLU A 52 -3.96 5.44 -2.54
CA GLU A 52 -3.40 6.78 -2.76
C GLU A 52 -3.73 7.75 -1.61
N VAL A 53 -4.96 7.69 -1.07
CA VAL A 53 -5.35 8.48 0.11
C VAL A 53 -4.50 8.11 1.33
N HIS A 54 -4.18 6.83 1.51
CA HIS A 54 -3.29 6.38 2.58
C HIS A 54 -1.89 6.96 2.46
N ILE A 55 -1.28 6.91 1.28
CA ILE A 55 0.09 7.43 1.07
C ILE A 55 0.17 8.96 1.16
N ARG A 56 -0.96 9.64 0.97
CA ARG A 56 -1.12 11.08 1.19
C ARG A 56 -1.43 11.45 2.66
N ASN A 57 -1.78 10.48 3.50
CA ASN A 57 -2.11 10.74 4.89
C ASN A 57 -0.88 11.24 5.66
N ILE A 58 -1.07 12.31 6.45
CA ILE A 58 -0.03 12.92 7.28
C ILE A 58 0.62 11.87 8.19
N LYS A 59 -0.16 10.99 8.83
CA LYS A 59 0.38 9.95 9.72
C LYS A 59 1.33 8.98 9.00
N HIS A 60 1.03 8.66 7.75
CA HIS A 60 1.90 7.82 6.94
C HIS A 60 3.16 8.58 6.54
N ARG A 61 3.03 9.84 6.11
CA ARG A 61 4.16 10.71 5.77
C ARG A 61 5.13 10.90 6.92
N GLU A 62 4.63 11.08 8.15
CA GLU A 62 5.48 11.18 9.34
C GLU A 62 6.30 9.91 9.55
N LYS A 63 5.68 8.73 9.43
CA LYS A 63 6.42 7.45 9.52
C LYS A 63 7.47 7.28 8.43
N VAL A 64 7.18 7.74 7.21
CA VAL A 64 8.16 7.73 6.12
C VAL A 64 9.34 8.65 6.45
N LYS A 65 9.10 9.85 6.97
CA LYS A 65 10.16 10.77 7.42
C LYS A 65 10.98 10.18 8.56
N GLU A 66 10.33 9.61 9.58
CA GLU A 66 10.99 8.91 10.69
C GLU A 66 11.91 7.80 10.18
N ARG A 67 11.42 6.97 9.25
CA ARG A 67 12.20 5.89 8.66
C ARG A 67 13.37 6.41 7.81
N LEU A 68 13.16 7.49 7.07
CA LEU A 68 14.22 8.12 6.28
C LEU A 68 15.26 8.85 7.14
N GLY A 69 15.03 8.94 8.46
CA GLY A 69 15.95 9.58 9.38
C GLY A 69 16.16 11.06 9.05
N HIS A 70 15.15 11.71 8.47
CA HIS A 70 15.17 13.17 8.35
C HIS A 70 14.83 13.75 9.73
N PRO A 71 15.79 14.39 10.42
CA PRO A 71 15.53 15.12 11.66
C PRO A 71 14.62 16.34 11.42
#